data_AF-A0A1Y3BDA6-F1
#
_entry.id   AF-A0A1Y3BDA6-F1
#
_cell.length_a   1.000
_cell.length_b   1.000
_cell.length_c   1.000
_cell.angle_alpha   90.00
_cell.angle_beta   90.00
_cell.angle_gamma   90.00
#
_symmetry.space_group_name_H-M   'P 1'
#
loop_
_entity.id
_entity.type
_entity.pdbx_description
1 polymer ?
#
loop_
_entity_poly.entity_id
_entity_poly.type
_entity_poly.pdbx_seq_one_letter_code
_entity_poly.pdbx_strand_id
1 'polypeptide(L)'
;WTVKKRELLKWSADESVGHRLCGSEILFYENNDYDHCVRKISQPKLTTYSFVTNKAGCNFVAIYVKGQKGSPSMIRIHGYPHTDNVIVSKSFYKVDTVDIKWNSK
;
A
#
# COMPACT_ATOMS: atom_id res chain seq x y z
N TRP A 1 -5.47 26.53 -5.98
CA TRP A 1 -4.84 25.96 -4.77
C TRP A 1 -5.36 24.54 -4.59
N THR A 2 -4.60 23.52 -5.01
CA THR A 2 -5.03 22.12 -4.85
C THR A 2 -4.59 21.67 -3.46
N VAL A 3 -5.52 21.62 -2.50
CA VAL A 3 -5.26 21.06 -1.18
C VAL A 3 -4.83 19.61 -1.38
N LYS A 4 -3.55 19.29 -1.16
CA LYS A 4 -3.10 17.89 -1.11
C LYS A 4 -3.89 17.21 0.01
N LYS A 5 -4.84 16.36 -0.38
CA LYS A 5 -5.63 15.54 0.55
C LYS A 5 -4.65 14.81 1.46
N ARG A 6 -4.64 15.14 2.75
CA ARG A 6 -3.84 14.40 3.73
C ARG A 6 -4.36 12.96 3.75
N GLU A 7 -3.49 12.01 3.46
CA GLU A 7 -3.84 10.61 3.61
C GLU A 7 -3.89 10.29 5.09
N LEU A 8 -5.12 10.03 5.55
CA LEU A 8 -5.41 9.72 6.94
C LEU A 8 -4.91 8.31 7.28
N LEU A 9 -4.65 8.10 8.57
CA LEU A 9 -4.48 6.76 9.12
C LEU A 9 -5.76 5.95 8.85
N LYS A 10 -5.58 4.72 8.35
CA LYS A 10 -6.63 3.75 8.13
C LYS A 10 -6.32 2.49 8.92
N TRP A 11 -7.35 1.70 9.18
CA TRP A 11 -7.26 0.44 9.92
C TRP A 11 -7.47 -0.76 9.01
N SER A 12 -6.79 -1.84 9.32
CA SER A 12 -7.10 -3.17 8.82
C SER A 12 -8.50 -3.61 9.27
N ALA A 13 -9.07 -4.61 8.60
CA ALA A 13 -10.45 -5.04 8.89
C ALA A 13 -10.61 -5.69 10.27
N ASP A 14 -9.51 -6.23 10.80
CA ASP A 14 -9.39 -6.83 12.13
C ASP A 14 -8.85 -5.84 13.19
N GLU A 15 -8.69 -4.56 12.84
CA GLU A 15 -8.20 -3.47 13.71
C GLU A 15 -6.80 -3.70 14.32
N SER A 16 -6.08 -4.72 13.86
CA SER A 16 -4.76 -5.06 14.39
C SER A 16 -3.64 -4.16 13.86
N VAL A 17 -3.80 -3.62 12.65
CA VAL A 17 -2.78 -2.83 11.95
C VAL A 17 -3.35 -1.48 11.51
N GLY A 18 -2.74 -0.40 11.99
CA GLY A 18 -2.93 0.94 11.48
C GLY A 18 -1.96 1.22 10.33
N HIS A 19 -2.41 1.78 9.22
CA HIS A 19 -1.56 2.07 8.07
C HIS A 19 -1.87 3.41 7.42
N ARG A 20 -0.83 4.09 6.93
CA ARG A 20 -0.97 5.37 6.19
C ARG A 20 0.09 5.52 5.12
N LEU A 21 -0.23 6.25 4.05
CA LEU A 21 0.75 6.68 3.05
C LEU A 21 1.26 8.07 3.43
N CYS A 22 2.58 8.19 3.53
CA CYS A 22 3.29 9.43 3.81
C CYS A 22 4.27 9.70 2.67
N GLY A 23 3.86 10.51 1.70
CA GLY A 23 4.67 10.79 0.51
C GLY A 23 4.77 9.58 -0.41
N SER A 24 5.89 8.87 -0.38
CA SER A 24 6.11 7.62 -1.15
C SER A 24 6.44 6.43 -0.25
N GLU A 25 6.13 6.55 1.05
CA GLU A 25 6.35 5.50 2.03
C GLU A 25 5.03 5.13 2.71
N ILE A 26 4.76 3.83 2.82
CA ILE A 26 3.65 3.33 3.63
C ILE A 26 4.20 3.02 5.01
N LEU A 27 3.59 3.58 6.05
CA LEU A 27 3.93 3.37 7.45
C LEU A 27 2.86 2.47 8.07
N PHE A 28 3.32 1.49 8.86
CA PHE A 28 2.47 0.55 9.59
C PHE A 28 2.70 0.68 11.10
N TYR A 29 1.61 0.66 11.85
CA TYR A 29 1.52 0.81 13.29
C TYR A 29 0.77 -0.39 13.86
N GLU A 30 1.25 -0.96 14.96
CA GLU A 30 0.66 -2.11 15.64
C GLU A 30 0.67 -1.88 17.15
N ASN A 31 -0.03 -2.71 17.91
CA ASN A 31 -0.01 -2.72 19.38
C ASN A 31 -0.40 -1.39 20.04
N ASN A 32 -1.23 -0.59 19.36
CA ASN A 32 -1.66 0.72 19.83
C ASN A 32 -0.51 1.73 20.06
N ASP A 33 0.68 1.46 19.50
CA ASP A 33 1.81 2.40 19.45
C ASP A 33 1.80 3.14 18.10
N TYR A 34 1.45 4.43 18.16
CA TYR A 34 1.38 5.30 16.98
C TYR A 34 2.57 6.25 16.87
N ASP A 35 3.43 6.27 17.88
CA ASP A 35 4.63 7.09 17.89
C ASP A 35 5.73 6.35 17.10
N HIS A 36 5.80 5.03 17.27
CA HIS A 36 6.77 4.18 16.59
C HIS A 36 6.17 3.41 15.41
N CYS A 37 6.74 3.64 14.23
CA CYS A 37 6.41 2.87 13.03
C CYS A 37 7.08 1.49 13.11
N VAL A 38 6.29 0.42 13.26
CA VAL A 38 6.80 -0.96 13.41
C VAL A 38 7.38 -1.48 12.10
N ARG A 39 6.72 -1.17 10.97
CA ARG A 39 7.15 -1.59 9.62
C ARG A 39 6.91 -0.47 8.62
N LYS A 40 7.71 -0.43 7.55
CA LYS A 40 7.51 0.50 6.44
C LYS A 40 7.80 -0.13 5.09
N ILE A 41 7.07 0.30 4.08
CA ILE A 41 7.37 0.03 2.66
C ILE A 41 7.80 1.35 2.04
N SER A 42 9.08 1.47 1.71
CA SER A 42 9.63 2.62 1.00
C SER A 42 9.80 2.27 -0.47
N GLN A 43 9.00 2.87 -1.34
CA GLN A 43 9.03 2.58 -2.76
C GLN A 43 8.99 3.89 -3.55
N PRO A 44 10.06 4.22 -4.30
CA PRO A 44 10.10 5.46 -5.08
C PRO A 44 8.90 5.56 -6.02
N LYS A 45 8.21 6.71 -6.00
CA LYS A 45 7.04 7.00 -6.85
C LYS A 45 5.84 6.08 -6.58
N LEU A 46 5.78 5.50 -5.38
CA LEU A 46 4.53 4.98 -4.87
C LEU A 46 3.52 6.13 -4.80
N THR A 47 2.42 5.93 -5.52
CA THR A 47 1.40 6.95 -5.75
C THR A 47 0.12 6.66 -4.99
N THR A 48 -0.23 5.39 -4.87
CA THR A 48 -1.38 4.93 -4.09
C THR A 48 -1.15 3.49 -3.68
N TYR A 49 -1.94 3.03 -2.71
CA TYR A 49 -1.90 1.67 -2.22
C TYR A 49 -3.30 1.25 -1.73
N SER A 50 -3.45 -0.06 -1.55
CA SER A 50 -4.62 -0.65 -0.92
C SER A 50 -4.19 -1.77 0.02
N PHE A 51 -4.84 -1.85 1.17
CA PHE A 51 -4.59 -2.86 2.19
C PHE A 51 -5.83 -3.74 2.32
N VAL A 52 -5.63 -5.04 2.53
CA VAL A 52 -6.72 -5.97 2.81
C VAL A 52 -6.29 -7.01 3.83
N THR A 53 -7.25 -7.41 4.66
CA THR A 53 -7.17 -8.59 5.52
C THR A 53 -8.11 -9.63 4.94
N ASN A 54 -7.59 -10.82 4.61
CA ASN A 54 -8.45 -11.92 4.14
C ASN A 54 -9.15 -12.61 5.32
N LYS A 55 -10.11 -13.50 5.03
CA LYS A 55 -10.84 -14.25 6.07
C LYS A 55 -9.97 -15.18 6.92
N ALA A 56 -8.81 -15.59 6.42
CA ALA A 56 -7.85 -16.40 7.16
C ALA A 56 -6.94 -15.55 8.08
N GLY A 57 -7.14 -14.23 8.14
CA GLY A 57 -6.32 -13.30 8.93
C GLY A 57 -4.99 -12.93 8.28
N CYS A 58 -4.75 -13.32 7.03
CA CYS A 58 -3.57 -12.88 6.28
C CYS A 58 -3.77 -11.47 5.74
N ASN A 59 -2.77 -10.62 5.96
CA ASN A 59 -2.76 -9.25 5.50
C ASN A 59 -1.97 -9.11 4.19
N PHE A 60 -2.51 -8.34 3.25
CA PHE A 60 -1.86 -8.07 1.96
C PHE A 60 -1.90 -6.58 1.64
N VAL A 61 -0.83 -6.12 0.98
CA VAL A 61 -0.66 -4.73 0.58
C VAL A 61 -0.39 -4.66 -0.91
N ALA A 62 -1.30 -4.05 -1.67
CA ALA A 62 -1.09 -3.72 -3.07
C ALA A 62 -0.58 -2.29 -3.18
N ILE A 63 0.55 -2.08 -3.84
CA ILE A 63 1.15 -0.77 -4.09
C ILE A 63 1.14 -0.48 -5.59
N TYR A 64 0.82 0.75 -5.95
CA TYR A 64 0.92 1.24 -7.32
C TYR A 64 2.04 2.26 -7.45
N VAL A 65 2.99 1.94 -8.33
CA VAL A 65 4.12 2.78 -8.68
C VAL A 65 3.89 3.37 -10.06
N LYS A 66 3.82 4.70 -10.12
CA LYS A 66 3.63 5.41 -11.39
C LYS A 66 4.90 5.34 -12.23
N GLY A 67 4.74 4.88 -13.47
CA GLY A 67 5.80 4.87 -14.47
C GLY A 67 6.22 6.29 -14.88
N GLN A 68 7.41 6.41 -15.45
CA GLN A 68 7.94 7.67 -15.99
C GLN A 68 8.31 7.49 -17.47
N LYS A 69 8.78 8.56 -18.13
CA LYS A 69 9.32 8.45 -19.49
C LYS A 69 10.38 7.33 -19.53
N GLY A 70 10.12 6.27 -20.30
CA GLY A 70 11.01 5.11 -20.43
C GLY A 70 10.82 3.98 -19.41
N SER A 71 9.95 4.13 -18.39
CA SER A 71 9.69 3.07 -17.40
C SER A 71 8.19 2.78 -17.26
N PRO A 72 7.75 1.51 -17.32
CA PRO A 72 6.35 1.16 -17.16
C PRO A 72 5.84 1.48 -15.75
N SER A 73 4.52 1.64 -15.61
CA SER A 73 3.88 1.65 -14.30
C SER A 73 3.81 0.22 -13.77
N MET A 74 3.74 0.05 -12.45
CA MET A 74 3.76 -1.28 -11.86
C MET A 74 2.82 -1.37 -10.65
N ILE A 75 2.13 -2.49 -10.54
CA ILE A 75 1.42 -2.90 -9.32
C ILE A 75 2.22 -4.02 -8.69
N ARG A 76 2.51 -3.90 -7.39
CA ARG A 76 3.13 -4.97 -6.60
C ARG A 76 2.24 -5.33 -5.43
N ILE A 77 2.16 -6.61 -5.10
CA ILE A 77 1.46 -7.10 -3.92
C ILE A 77 2.48 -7.71 -2.98
N HIS A 78 2.48 -7.24 -1.74
CA HIS A 78 3.32 -7.71 -0.65
C HIS A 78 2.46 -8.46 0.36
N GLY A 79 3.02 -9.48 0.99
CA GLY A 79 2.45 -10.07 2.19
C GLY A 79 2.77 -9.19 3.41
N TYR A 80 1.91 -9.22 4.41
CA TYR A 80 2.18 -8.60 5.70
C TYR A 80 2.09 -9.68 6.78
N PRO A 81 3.07 -9.78 7.71
CA PRO A 81 4.10 -8.78 8.05
C PRO A 81 5.39 -8.80 7.19
N HIS A 82 5.54 -9.75 6.26
CA HIS A 82 6.74 -9.88 5.42
C HIS A 82 6.74 -8.91 4.23
N THR A 83 6.92 -7.62 4.50
CA THR A 83 6.83 -6.54 3.52
C THR A 83 7.93 -6.56 2.45
N ASP A 84 9.05 -7.23 2.70
CA ASP A 84 10.17 -7.31 1.75
C ASP A 84 9.90 -8.26 0.57
N ASN A 85 9.00 -9.24 0.76
CA ASN A 85 8.69 -10.24 -0.24
C ASN A 85 7.52 -9.78 -1.13
N VAL A 86 7.83 -9.57 -2.42
CA VAL A 86 6.83 -9.31 -3.45
C VAL A 86 6.20 -10.64 -3.87
N ILE A 87 4.91 -10.82 -3.60
CA ILE A 87 4.14 -12.01 -4.00
C ILE A 87 3.79 -11.93 -5.49
N VAL A 88 3.36 -10.75 -5.94
CA VAL A 88 2.96 -10.50 -7.33
C VAL A 88 3.53 -9.16 -7.78
N SER A 89 4.04 -9.13 -9.00
CA SER A 89 4.47 -7.90 -9.67
C SER A 89 3.95 -7.89 -11.10
N LYS A 90 3.20 -6.86 -11.48
CA LYS A 90 2.66 -6.70 -12.83
C LYS A 90 2.93 -5.31 -13.37
N SER A 91 3.51 -5.22 -14.55
CA SER A 91 3.81 -3.97 -15.25
C SER A 91 2.72 -3.61 -16.26
N PHE A 92 2.55 -2.31 -16.46
CA PHE A 92 1.57 -1.72 -17.36
C PHE A 92 2.16 -0.53 -18.11
N TYR A 93 1.87 -0.41 -19.40
CA TYR A 93 2.29 0.71 -20.24
C TYR A 93 1.12 1.68 -20.44
N LYS A 94 1.41 2.98 -20.41
CA LYS A 94 0.43 4.07 -20.68
C LYS A 94 -0.83 4.02 -19.78
N VAL A 95 -0.65 3.84 -18.47
CA VAL A 95 -1.75 3.87 -17.49
C VAL A 95 -2.07 5.30 -17.09
N ASP A 96 -3.36 5.65 -17.11
CA ASP A 96 -3.87 6.93 -16.63
C ASP A 96 -4.41 6.83 -15.19
N THR A 97 -5.31 5.88 -14.95
CA THR A 97 -5.98 5.66 -13.66
C THR A 97 -5.85 4.20 -13.20
N VAL A 98 -5.80 3.98 -11.88
CA VAL A 98 -5.77 2.66 -11.25
C VAL A 98 -6.83 2.58 -10.18
N ASP A 99 -7.62 1.50 -10.22
CA ASP A 99 -8.59 1.13 -9.19
C ASP A 99 -8.26 -0.29 -8.69
N ILE A 100 -8.06 -0.45 -7.38
CA ILE A 100 -7.66 -1.72 -6.77
C ILE A 100 -8.88 -2.27 -6.02
N LYS A 101 -9.41 -3.40 -6.51
CA LYS A 101 -10.55 -4.09 -5.89
C LYS A 101 -10.09 -5.42 -5.32
N TRP A 102 -10.41 -5.65 -4.05
CA TRP A 102 -10.21 -6.93 -3.39
C TRP A 102 -11.50 -7.72 -3.37
N ASN A 103 -11.39 -9.04 -3.47
CA ASN A 103 -12.54 -9.90 -3.26
C ASN A 103 -12.92 -9.89 -1.77
N SER A 104 -14.21 -9.66 -1.48
CA SER A 104 -14.76 -9.68 -0.13
C SER A 104 -15.26 -11.07 0.31
N LYS A 105 -15.10 -12.10 -0.54
CA LYS A 105 -15.56 -13.47 -0.28
C LYS A 105 -14.52 -14.35 0.35
#